data_AF-A0A2N1H8L0-F1
#
_entry.id   AF-A0A2N1H8L0-F1
#
_cell.length_a   1.000
_cell.length_b   1.000
_cell.length_c   1.000
_cell.angle_alpha   90.00
_cell.angle_beta   90.00
_cell.angle_gamma   90.00
#
_symmetry.space_group_name_H-M   'P 1'
#
loop_
_entity.id
_entity.type
_entity.pdbx_description
1 polymer ?
#
loop_
_entity_poly.entity_id
_entity_poly.type
_entity_poly.pdbx_seq_one_letter_code
_entity_poly.pdbx_strand_id
1 'polypeptide(L)'
;MTSNAPIIPPVGRAEPIRIDNLLINFTTEFLRIWDTDGVSSRPASFWRPTPAPDALPGYFPLGDVVTRGVGNINGERVVAVACEADIASTDPTKGRALRRPDDYELVWKDSGSGSKRDLSIWRPLPPAGYVALGSVCSNDHEKPSLNAVRCVRADLVIASNSSELIWDDKGSKARQRISSWSAVPPAASPGEVYLASGSFFSLSDYTRPASFPVYCLRLQIGLQLYTRPSPPILCGETPTPVDAVDDPTYSAVLPWFTVKDPRYTVAEQLRDSPSYLLERKDRYVLVGHARNSGNNSQIFRWTAPRAQRTAGLRTFTQTTSVEFGAQWKTGQHSALMFSARLGHDFTQCEVHANDWLNTAAIEVVAVVDKNRSVAAYLVQSDYRLVRADGTSVTDGFSYTDGNSLHISQYAATEPEIIVAPDTEAVEDQAVQPSLSENEISAPLPEPDPSAATDSAP
;
A
#
# COMPACT_ATOMS: atom_id res chain seq x y z
N MET A 1 30.97 16.66 -9.90
CA MET A 1 31.02 15.19 -10.07
C MET A 1 30.40 14.57 -8.83
N THR A 2 29.09 14.34 -8.88
CA THR A 2 28.31 13.81 -7.76
C THR A 2 28.47 12.29 -7.70
N SER A 3 29.05 11.83 -6.60
CA SER A 3 29.30 10.43 -6.28
C SER A 3 27.99 9.69 -6.03
N ASN A 4 27.49 8.95 -7.03
CA ASN A 4 26.49 7.90 -6.85
C ASN A 4 27.21 6.65 -6.34
N ALA A 5 27.32 6.51 -5.02
CA ALA A 5 27.66 5.23 -4.42
C ALA A 5 26.38 4.39 -4.35
N PRO A 6 26.37 3.14 -4.87
CA PRO A 6 25.25 2.24 -4.67
C PRO A 6 25.12 1.92 -3.19
N ILE A 7 23.91 2.03 -2.65
CA ILE A 7 23.57 1.55 -1.31
C ILE A 7 23.70 0.03 -1.35
N ILE A 8 24.79 -0.49 -0.82
CA ILE A 8 24.96 -1.92 -0.58
C ILE A 8 24.21 -2.23 0.72
N PRO A 9 23.09 -2.98 0.70
CA PRO A 9 22.41 -3.36 1.94
C PRO A 9 23.34 -4.26 2.78
N PRO A 10 23.35 -4.10 4.12
CA PRO A 10 24.21 -4.91 4.97
C PRO A 10 23.76 -6.37 4.97
N VAL A 11 24.74 -7.26 4.93
CA VAL A 11 24.59 -8.70 5.11
C VAL A 11 23.98 -9.00 6.50
N GLY A 12 22.85 -9.70 6.52
CA GLY A 12 22.49 -10.61 7.62
C GLY A 12 21.68 -10.05 8.79
N ARG A 13 20.61 -9.26 8.55
CA ARG A 13 19.44 -9.20 9.46
C ARG A 13 18.24 -8.64 8.71
N ALA A 14 17.11 -9.34 8.70
CA ALA A 14 15.87 -8.78 8.19
C ALA A 14 15.46 -7.57 9.03
N GLU A 15 15.34 -6.40 8.40
CA GLU A 15 14.82 -5.21 9.07
C GLU A 15 13.40 -5.48 9.58
N PRO A 16 13.06 -5.02 10.80
CA PRO A 16 11.73 -5.23 11.33
C PRO A 16 10.70 -4.43 10.56
N ILE A 17 9.50 -4.99 10.44
CA ILE A 17 8.36 -4.25 9.91
C ILE A 17 7.96 -3.23 10.97
N ARG A 18 8.01 -1.95 10.61
CA ARG A 18 7.66 -0.84 11.51
C ARG A 18 6.27 -0.31 11.21
N ILE A 19 5.47 -0.16 12.25
CA ILE A 19 4.17 0.53 12.22
C ILE A 19 4.17 1.54 13.36
N ASP A 20 4.24 2.83 13.02
CA ASP A 20 4.36 3.89 14.02
C ASP A 20 5.54 3.62 14.98
N ASN A 21 5.30 3.37 16.27
CA ASN A 21 6.31 2.98 17.27
C ASN A 21 6.28 1.48 17.65
N LEU A 22 5.66 0.63 16.83
CA LEU A 22 5.69 -0.84 16.95
C LEU A 22 6.66 -1.44 15.93
N LEU A 23 7.57 -2.30 16.40
CA LEU A 23 8.41 -3.12 15.55
C LEU A 23 7.89 -4.56 15.58
N ILE A 24 7.69 -5.15 14.40
CA ILE A 24 7.26 -6.54 14.22
C ILE A 24 8.40 -7.30 13.56
N ASN A 25 8.73 -8.44 14.15
CA ASN A 25 9.63 -9.42 13.57
C ASN A 25 9.04 -10.83 13.78
N PHE A 26 9.79 -11.85 13.41
CA PHE A 26 9.31 -13.23 13.41
C PHE A 26 10.29 -14.15 14.11
N THR A 27 9.77 -15.12 14.86
CA THR A 27 10.58 -16.19 15.45
C THR A 27 10.10 -17.55 14.96
N THR A 28 11.04 -18.47 14.83
CA THR A 28 10.82 -19.90 14.59
C THR A 28 11.23 -20.76 15.77
N GLU A 29 11.55 -20.13 16.91
CA GLU A 29 11.99 -20.76 18.14
C GLU A 29 10.90 -20.76 19.20
N PHE A 30 10.72 -21.90 19.86
CA PHE A 30 9.63 -22.17 20.77
C PHE A 30 10.06 -23.09 21.92
N LEU A 31 9.63 -22.74 23.13
CA LEU A 31 9.68 -23.58 24.31
C LEU A 31 8.39 -24.40 24.42
N ARG A 32 8.51 -25.73 24.51
CA ARG A 32 7.37 -26.62 24.77
C ARG A 32 6.88 -26.45 26.19
N ILE A 33 5.62 -26.11 26.38
CA ILE A 33 4.99 -25.95 27.70
C ILE A 33 4.30 -27.25 28.10
N TRP A 34 3.46 -27.77 27.20
CA TRP A 34 2.63 -28.93 27.46
C TRP A 34 2.17 -29.59 26.15
N ASP A 35 1.66 -30.80 26.26
CA ASP A 35 1.11 -31.54 25.15
C ASP A 35 0.19 -32.66 25.63
N THR A 36 -0.63 -33.17 24.73
CA THR A 36 -1.62 -34.21 25.03
C THR A 36 -1.04 -35.63 25.04
N ASP A 37 0.28 -35.83 25.06
CA ASP A 37 0.86 -37.18 25.14
C ASP A 37 0.38 -37.90 26.40
N GLY A 38 -0.14 -39.12 26.21
CA GLY A 38 -0.78 -39.89 27.28
C GLY A 38 -2.17 -39.41 27.73
N VAL A 39 -2.76 -38.37 27.11
CA VAL A 39 -4.13 -37.89 27.40
C VAL A 39 -5.11 -38.44 26.36
N SER A 40 -6.30 -38.88 26.79
CA SER A 40 -7.37 -39.38 25.91
C SER A 40 -8.10 -38.26 25.14
N SER A 41 -7.36 -37.37 24.46
CA SER A 41 -7.91 -36.26 23.66
C SER A 41 -7.27 -36.21 22.27
N ARG A 42 -7.72 -35.30 21.40
CA ARG A 42 -7.07 -35.10 20.10
C ARG A 42 -5.62 -34.63 20.30
N PRO A 43 -4.64 -35.12 19.53
CA PRO A 43 -3.25 -34.70 19.66
C PRO A 43 -3.07 -33.18 19.51
N ALA A 44 -2.45 -32.54 20.50
CA ALA A 44 -2.03 -31.14 20.44
C ALA A 44 -0.81 -30.88 21.32
N SER A 45 -0.13 -29.77 21.02
CA SER A 45 1.00 -29.28 21.80
C SER A 45 0.95 -27.76 21.90
N PHE A 46 1.41 -27.26 23.06
CA PHE A 46 1.34 -25.86 23.49
C PHE A 46 2.75 -25.34 23.72
N TRP A 47 3.01 -24.16 23.17
CA TRP A 47 4.36 -23.64 23.01
C TRP A 47 4.42 -22.15 23.31
N ARG A 48 5.49 -21.72 23.99
CA ARG A 48 5.83 -20.30 24.13
C ARG A 48 6.81 -19.91 23.04
N PRO A 49 6.52 -18.91 22.20
CA PRO A 49 7.54 -18.33 21.33
C PRO A 49 8.69 -17.78 22.18
N THR A 50 9.92 -18.08 21.77
CA THR A 50 11.13 -17.61 22.46
C THR A 50 12.00 -16.84 21.46
N PRO A 51 11.76 -15.54 21.27
CA PRO A 51 12.67 -14.71 20.46
C PRO A 51 14.08 -14.81 21.01
N ALA A 52 15.02 -15.30 20.21
CA ALA A 52 16.41 -15.44 20.62
C ALA A 52 16.97 -14.06 21.03
N PRO A 53 17.50 -13.86 22.25
CA PRO A 53 17.89 -12.52 22.73
C PRO A 53 19.02 -11.87 21.93
N ASP A 54 19.86 -12.66 21.28
CA ASP A 54 20.94 -12.23 20.39
C ASP A 54 20.40 -11.79 19.02
N ALA A 55 19.43 -12.50 18.46
CA ALA A 55 18.83 -12.18 17.16
C ALA A 55 17.68 -11.16 17.25
N LEU A 56 16.95 -11.14 18.36
CA LEU A 56 15.72 -10.38 18.60
C LEU A 56 15.67 -9.77 20.03
N PRO A 57 16.68 -8.97 20.43
CA PRO A 57 16.67 -8.29 21.73
C PRO A 57 15.45 -7.39 21.89
N GLY A 58 14.79 -7.50 23.06
CA GLY A 58 13.62 -6.68 23.40
C GLY A 58 12.31 -7.12 22.75
N TYR A 59 12.30 -8.14 21.90
CA TYR A 59 11.08 -8.68 21.32
C TYR A 59 10.36 -9.58 22.32
N PHE A 60 9.04 -9.44 22.36
CA PHE A 60 8.14 -10.23 23.20
C PHE A 60 7.12 -10.98 22.36
N PRO A 61 6.70 -12.18 22.80
CA PRO A 61 5.54 -12.86 22.25
C PRO A 61 4.25 -12.06 22.46
N LEU A 62 3.30 -12.25 21.54
CA LEU A 62 1.96 -11.63 21.59
C LEU A 62 0.89 -12.59 22.15
N GLY A 63 1.30 -13.81 22.50
CA GLY A 63 0.48 -14.92 22.96
C GLY A 63 1.22 -16.24 22.72
N ASP A 64 0.80 -17.30 23.40
CA ASP A 64 1.35 -18.64 23.18
C ASP A 64 0.71 -19.29 21.93
N VAL A 65 1.29 -20.41 21.49
CA VAL A 65 0.94 -21.11 20.25
C VAL A 65 0.43 -22.51 20.57
N VAL A 66 -0.64 -22.93 19.89
CA VAL A 66 -1.14 -24.30 19.94
C VAL A 66 -1.14 -24.88 18.54
N THR A 67 -0.68 -26.12 18.42
CA THR A 67 -0.66 -26.84 17.15
C THR A 67 -1.33 -28.19 17.27
N ARG A 68 -1.96 -28.64 16.18
CA ARG A 68 -2.45 -30.02 16.05
C ARG A 68 -1.24 -30.96 15.98
N GLY A 69 -1.27 -32.04 16.77
CA GLY A 69 -0.15 -32.96 16.91
C GLY A 69 0.82 -32.62 18.05
N VAL A 70 1.69 -33.57 18.36
CA VAL A 70 2.66 -33.49 19.48
C VAL A 70 4.11 -33.25 19.02
N GLY A 71 4.33 -33.12 17.70
CA GLY A 71 5.65 -32.94 17.08
C GLY A 71 6.31 -31.60 17.41
N ASN A 72 7.62 -31.53 17.20
CA ASN A 72 8.39 -30.29 17.38
C ASN A 72 8.05 -29.29 16.28
N ILE A 73 7.85 -28.02 16.66
CA ILE A 73 7.49 -26.94 15.73
C ILE A 73 8.65 -25.98 15.44
N ASN A 74 9.79 -26.14 16.13
CA ASN A 74 10.97 -25.30 15.92
C ASN A 74 11.47 -25.40 14.48
N GLY A 75 11.67 -24.26 13.82
CA GLY A 75 12.08 -24.18 12.41
C GLY A 75 10.97 -24.46 11.38
N GLU A 76 9.85 -25.07 11.79
CA GLU A 76 8.72 -25.43 10.91
C GLU A 76 7.53 -24.47 11.01
N ARG A 77 7.48 -23.68 12.09
CA ARG A 77 6.47 -22.66 12.34
C ARG A 77 7.14 -21.32 12.52
N VAL A 78 6.40 -20.28 12.18
CA VAL A 78 6.83 -18.89 12.29
C VAL A 78 5.69 -18.08 12.85
N VAL A 79 5.97 -17.25 13.86
CA VAL A 79 4.98 -16.39 14.51
C VAL A 79 5.51 -14.97 14.67
N ALA A 80 4.60 -14.01 14.70
CA ALA A 80 4.94 -12.61 14.89
C ALA A 80 5.30 -12.34 16.36
N VAL A 81 6.37 -11.58 16.55
CA VAL A 81 6.85 -11.09 17.85
C VAL A 81 7.07 -9.59 17.73
N ALA A 82 6.94 -8.86 18.83
CA ALA A 82 6.93 -7.41 18.78
C ALA A 82 7.86 -6.75 19.79
N CYS A 83 8.42 -5.61 19.40
CA CYS A 83 9.24 -4.74 20.24
C CYS A 83 8.73 -3.29 20.17
N GLU A 84 9.01 -2.52 21.21
CA GLU A 84 8.82 -1.07 21.17
C GLU A 84 9.94 -0.45 20.33
N ALA A 85 9.60 0.49 19.44
CA ALA A 85 10.62 1.26 18.74
C ALA A 85 11.27 2.29 19.68
N ASP A 86 12.55 2.60 19.45
CA ASP A 86 13.26 3.66 20.19
C ASP A 86 12.76 5.08 19.84
N ILE A 87 11.87 5.20 18.87
CA ILE A 87 11.29 6.46 18.41
C ILE A 87 9.82 6.47 18.84
N ALA A 88 9.37 7.60 19.39
CA ALA A 88 8.00 7.82 19.80
C ALA A 88 7.01 7.75 18.61
N SER A 89 5.72 7.68 18.94
CA SER A 89 4.66 7.73 17.95
C SER A 89 4.72 9.05 17.16
N THR A 90 4.32 8.99 15.88
CA THR A 90 4.12 10.20 15.07
C THR A 90 2.99 11.08 15.59
N ASP A 91 2.04 10.49 16.32
CA ASP A 91 0.99 11.20 17.04
C ASP A 91 1.41 11.34 18.52
N PRO A 92 1.72 12.57 18.99
CA PRO A 92 2.21 12.77 20.35
C PRO A 92 1.17 12.46 21.44
N THR A 93 -0.12 12.31 21.07
CA THR A 93 -1.17 11.88 22.00
C THR A 93 -1.12 10.37 22.28
N LYS A 94 -0.41 9.61 21.46
CA LYS A 94 -0.29 8.16 21.59
C LYS A 94 0.89 7.81 22.48
N GLY A 95 0.64 6.93 23.44
CA GLY A 95 1.68 6.35 24.27
C GLY A 95 2.45 5.23 23.58
N ARG A 96 3.13 4.44 24.40
CA ARG A 96 3.86 3.21 24.01
C ARG A 96 3.02 2.26 23.16
N ALA A 97 3.63 1.61 22.16
CA ALA A 97 2.96 0.62 21.34
C ALA A 97 2.66 -0.67 22.10
N LEU A 98 3.50 -1.02 23.09
CA LEU A 98 3.40 -2.26 23.85
C LEU A 98 3.30 -2.01 25.36
N ARG A 99 2.44 -2.80 26.02
CA ARG A 99 2.34 -2.86 27.48
C ARG A 99 2.27 -4.30 27.96
N ARG A 100 2.78 -4.57 29.17
CA ARG A 100 2.44 -5.81 29.88
C ARG A 100 0.94 -5.83 30.20
N PRO A 101 0.30 -7.01 30.29
CA PRO A 101 -1.03 -7.11 30.88
C PRO A 101 -1.01 -6.59 32.34
N ASP A 102 -2.16 -6.13 32.82
CA ASP A 102 -2.34 -5.71 34.21
C ASP A 102 -2.52 -6.93 35.13
N ASP A 103 -3.19 -7.98 34.64
CA ASP A 103 -3.35 -9.27 35.31
C ASP A 103 -3.75 -10.36 34.29
N TYR A 104 -4.06 -11.57 34.76
CA TYR A 104 -4.56 -12.69 33.99
C TYR A 104 -5.84 -13.26 34.58
N GLU A 105 -6.78 -13.63 33.71
CA GLU A 105 -8.01 -14.35 34.03
C GLU A 105 -7.84 -15.84 33.67
N LEU A 106 -8.15 -16.76 34.61
CA LEU A 106 -8.08 -18.20 34.35
C LEU A 106 -9.20 -18.61 33.39
N VAL A 107 -8.84 -19.20 32.25
CA VAL A 107 -9.81 -19.75 31.29
C VAL A 107 -10.06 -21.23 31.54
N TRP A 108 -8.98 -21.99 31.76
CA TRP A 108 -9.05 -23.43 31.93
C TRP A 108 -7.82 -23.96 32.68
N LYS A 109 -7.99 -25.06 33.41
CA LYS A 109 -6.89 -25.89 33.91
C LYS A 109 -7.23 -27.37 33.80
N ASP A 110 -6.21 -28.19 33.66
CA ASP A 110 -6.35 -29.62 33.38
C ASP A 110 -6.74 -30.50 34.60
N SER A 111 -7.23 -29.88 35.68
CA SER A 111 -7.65 -30.56 36.90
C SER A 111 -8.64 -31.70 36.61
N GLY A 112 -8.22 -32.93 36.94
CA GLY A 112 -9.02 -34.14 36.75
C GLY A 112 -8.85 -34.84 35.39
N SER A 113 -7.95 -34.35 34.51
CA SER A 113 -7.64 -34.98 33.22
C SER A 113 -6.89 -36.31 33.35
N GLY A 114 -6.22 -36.54 34.48
CA GLY A 114 -5.31 -37.67 34.67
C GLY A 114 -3.96 -37.51 33.96
N SER A 115 -3.67 -36.32 33.42
CA SER A 115 -2.36 -35.96 32.87
C SER A 115 -1.26 -36.06 33.93
N LYS A 116 -0.05 -36.43 33.51
CA LYS A 116 1.15 -36.44 34.37
C LYS A 116 1.80 -35.06 34.50
N ARG A 117 1.38 -34.10 33.67
CA ARG A 117 1.87 -32.72 33.63
C ARG A 117 0.69 -31.78 33.73
N ASP A 118 0.80 -30.78 34.60
CA ASP A 118 -0.22 -29.76 34.76
C ASP A 118 -0.17 -28.73 33.63
N LEU A 119 -1.34 -28.21 33.26
CA LEU A 119 -1.49 -27.11 32.32
C LEU A 119 -2.64 -26.21 32.78
N SER A 120 -2.38 -24.91 32.81
CA SER A 120 -3.42 -23.88 32.88
C SER A 120 -3.30 -22.91 31.71
N ILE A 121 -4.44 -22.37 31.29
CA ILE A 121 -4.57 -21.42 30.18
C ILE A 121 -5.26 -20.17 30.69
N TRP A 122 -4.65 -19.03 30.39
CA TRP A 122 -4.98 -17.73 30.94
C TRP A 122 -5.22 -16.71 29.84
N ARG A 123 -6.19 -15.84 30.05
CA ARG A 123 -6.46 -14.67 29.20
C ARG A 123 -5.76 -13.46 29.81
N PRO A 124 -4.87 -12.77 29.08
CA PRO A 124 -4.30 -11.51 29.57
C PRO A 124 -5.40 -10.44 29.69
N LEU A 125 -5.39 -9.70 30.80
CA LEU A 125 -6.21 -8.51 31.00
C LEU A 125 -5.39 -7.27 30.57
N PRO A 126 -5.66 -6.70 29.38
CA PRO A 126 -4.86 -5.59 28.87
C PRO A 126 -5.18 -4.29 29.62
N PRO A 127 -4.20 -3.37 29.74
CA PRO A 127 -4.47 -2.02 30.22
C PRO A 127 -5.42 -1.25 29.29
N ALA A 128 -6.04 -0.19 29.80
CA ALA A 128 -6.91 0.68 29.01
C ALA A 128 -6.19 1.21 27.75
N GLY A 129 -6.85 1.09 26.59
CA GLY A 129 -6.28 1.47 25.28
C GLY A 129 -5.42 0.41 24.61
N TYR A 130 -5.30 -0.79 25.20
CA TYR A 130 -4.55 -1.93 24.64
C TYR A 130 -5.45 -3.15 24.50
N VAL A 131 -5.02 -4.11 23.68
CA VAL A 131 -5.68 -5.41 23.51
C VAL A 131 -4.67 -6.56 23.59
N ALA A 132 -5.14 -7.74 23.99
CA ALA A 132 -4.38 -8.98 23.94
C ALA A 132 -4.62 -9.70 22.60
N LEU A 133 -3.57 -10.27 22.00
CA LEU A 133 -3.65 -10.98 20.72
C LEU A 133 -3.68 -12.51 20.88
N GLY A 134 -3.54 -13.01 22.11
CA GLY A 134 -3.61 -14.44 22.40
C GLY A 134 -3.70 -14.77 23.89
N SER A 135 -3.93 -16.05 24.18
CA SER A 135 -3.90 -16.65 25.51
C SER A 135 -2.48 -17.09 25.88
N VAL A 136 -2.27 -17.35 27.18
CA VAL A 136 -0.98 -17.70 27.76
C VAL A 136 -1.13 -18.96 28.58
N CYS A 137 -0.23 -19.92 28.40
CA CYS A 137 -0.18 -21.16 29.15
C CYS A 137 0.75 -21.05 30.37
N SER A 138 0.47 -21.82 31.40
CA SER A 138 1.43 -22.14 32.48
C SER A 138 1.56 -23.65 32.60
N ASN A 139 2.77 -24.13 32.89
CA ASN A 139 3.08 -25.56 33.12
C ASN A 139 2.74 -26.02 34.56
N ASP A 140 1.95 -25.22 35.26
CA ASP A 140 1.36 -25.44 36.57
C ASP A 140 -0.05 -24.82 36.59
N HIS A 141 -0.69 -24.73 37.76
CA HIS A 141 -1.99 -24.06 37.92
C HIS A 141 -1.87 -22.62 38.44
N GLU A 142 -0.67 -22.05 38.43
CA GLU A 142 -0.39 -20.70 38.89
C GLU A 142 -0.46 -19.68 37.74
N LYS A 143 -0.66 -18.41 38.10
CA LYS A 143 -0.70 -17.32 37.13
C LYS A 143 0.67 -17.17 36.44
N PRO A 144 0.70 -16.98 35.10
CA PRO A 144 1.95 -16.73 34.40
C PRO A 144 2.50 -15.33 34.76
N SER A 145 3.80 -15.13 34.50
CA SER A 145 4.44 -13.83 34.67
C SER A 145 3.79 -12.75 33.77
N LEU A 146 3.61 -11.54 34.30
CA LEU A 146 3.19 -10.38 33.49
C LEU A 146 4.19 -10.04 32.36
N ASN A 147 5.41 -10.58 32.42
CA ASN A 147 6.41 -10.43 31.37
C ASN A 147 6.30 -11.47 30.25
N ALA A 148 5.44 -12.49 30.38
CA ALA A 148 5.33 -13.58 29.41
C ALA A 148 4.94 -13.10 28.00
N VAL A 149 4.08 -12.08 27.91
CA VAL A 149 3.58 -11.53 26.64
C VAL A 149 3.44 -10.00 26.69
N ARG A 150 3.08 -9.38 25.55
CA ARG A 150 2.68 -7.98 25.47
C ARG A 150 1.28 -7.81 24.87
N CYS A 151 0.56 -6.85 25.41
CA CYS A 151 -0.64 -6.27 24.83
C CYS A 151 -0.24 -5.13 23.87
N VAL A 152 -1.00 -4.98 22.79
CA VAL A 152 -0.72 -4.02 21.70
C VAL A 152 -1.71 -2.87 21.78
N ARG A 153 -1.26 -1.65 21.50
CA ARG A 153 -2.12 -0.46 21.47
C ARG A 153 -3.25 -0.65 20.45
N ALA A 154 -4.48 -0.28 20.82
CA ALA A 154 -5.68 -0.67 20.09
C ALA A 154 -5.78 -0.11 18.65
N ASP A 155 -5.10 0.99 18.32
CA ASP A 155 -5.04 1.56 16.97
C ASP A 155 -4.10 0.82 16.01
N LEU A 156 -3.20 -0.01 16.53
CA LEU A 156 -2.21 -0.78 15.75
C LEU A 156 -2.73 -2.17 15.35
N VAL A 157 -4.00 -2.44 15.64
CA VAL A 157 -4.65 -3.72 15.38
C VAL A 157 -6.00 -3.50 14.70
N ILE A 158 -6.56 -4.58 14.17
CA ILE A 158 -7.91 -4.63 13.63
C ILE A 158 -8.67 -5.79 14.27
N ALA A 159 -9.93 -5.55 14.63
CA ALA A 159 -10.80 -6.61 15.13
C ALA A 159 -11.20 -7.55 13.98
N SER A 160 -11.23 -8.85 14.27
CA SER A 160 -11.77 -9.88 13.43
C SER A 160 -12.90 -10.61 14.13
N ASN A 161 -13.97 -10.84 13.38
CA ASN A 161 -15.08 -11.69 13.80
C ASN A 161 -14.91 -13.13 13.31
N SER A 162 -13.81 -13.46 12.63
CA SER A 162 -13.56 -14.78 12.05
C SER A 162 -12.44 -15.52 12.79
N SER A 163 -12.62 -16.83 12.97
CA SER A 163 -11.67 -17.67 13.69
C SER A 163 -11.73 -19.12 13.22
N GLU A 164 -10.62 -19.84 13.32
CA GLU A 164 -10.55 -21.28 13.02
C GLU A 164 -10.30 -22.08 14.29
N LEU A 165 -11.08 -23.14 14.55
CA LEU A 165 -10.86 -24.03 15.69
C LEU A 165 -9.56 -24.82 15.49
N ILE A 166 -8.59 -24.67 16.38
CA ILE A 166 -7.35 -25.44 16.34
C ILE A 166 -7.53 -26.77 17.10
N TRP A 167 -8.02 -26.70 18.34
CA TRP A 167 -8.15 -27.82 19.25
C TRP A 167 -9.28 -27.63 20.27
N ASP A 168 -9.89 -28.73 20.74
CA ASP A 168 -10.79 -28.77 21.90
C ASP A 168 -10.46 -29.96 22.80
N ASP A 169 -10.83 -29.89 24.08
CA ASP A 169 -10.50 -30.93 25.06
C ASP A 169 -11.52 -32.08 25.11
N LYS A 170 -12.36 -32.25 24.07
CA LYS A 170 -13.34 -33.34 24.03
C LYS A 170 -12.65 -34.69 24.17
N GLY A 171 -13.10 -35.46 25.15
CA GLY A 171 -12.56 -36.79 25.49
C GLY A 171 -11.51 -36.79 26.61
N SER A 172 -10.95 -35.63 26.97
CA SER A 172 -9.86 -35.52 27.97
C SER A 172 -10.25 -35.89 29.40
N LYS A 173 -11.56 -36.01 29.69
CA LYS A 173 -12.14 -36.20 31.03
C LYS A 173 -11.85 -35.05 32.01
N ALA A 174 -11.28 -33.93 31.57
CA ALA A 174 -11.10 -32.74 32.38
C ALA A 174 -12.46 -32.24 32.92
N ARG A 175 -12.43 -31.61 34.10
CA ARG A 175 -13.66 -31.08 34.74
C ARG A 175 -14.21 -29.84 34.03
N GLN A 176 -13.31 -29.09 33.40
CA GLN A 176 -13.63 -27.88 32.64
C GLN A 176 -13.57 -28.21 31.14
N ARG A 177 -14.22 -27.39 30.33
CA ARG A 177 -14.20 -27.49 28.87
C ARG A 177 -13.34 -26.39 28.29
N ILE A 178 -12.66 -26.67 27.19
CA ILE A 178 -11.92 -25.66 26.46
C ILE A 178 -11.97 -25.88 24.95
N SER A 179 -12.00 -24.76 24.24
CA SER A 179 -11.70 -24.70 22.82
C SER A 179 -10.65 -23.61 22.56
N SER A 180 -9.72 -23.91 21.65
CA SER A 180 -8.60 -23.04 21.27
C SER A 180 -8.66 -22.72 19.78
N TRP A 181 -8.54 -21.45 19.44
CA TRP A 181 -8.84 -20.93 18.11
C TRP A 181 -7.73 -20.02 17.59
N SER A 182 -7.55 -20.00 16.28
CA SER A 182 -6.69 -19.05 15.56
C SER A 182 -7.52 -17.86 15.09
N ALA A 183 -6.95 -16.66 15.13
CA ALA A 183 -7.54 -15.49 14.50
C ALA A 183 -7.45 -15.60 12.96
N VAL A 184 -8.55 -15.33 12.27
CA VAL A 184 -8.57 -15.23 10.80
C VAL A 184 -8.66 -13.76 10.44
N PRO A 185 -7.68 -13.16 9.75
CA PRO A 185 -7.73 -11.75 9.39
C PRO A 185 -8.99 -11.39 8.58
N PRO A 186 -9.60 -10.21 8.81
CA PRO A 186 -10.76 -9.76 8.06
C PRO A 186 -10.35 -9.32 6.64
N ALA A 187 -11.32 -8.87 5.85
CA ALA A 187 -11.03 -8.29 4.53
C ALA A 187 -10.16 -7.03 4.65
N ALA A 188 -8.99 -7.01 3.99
CA ALA A 188 -8.07 -5.87 4.02
C ALA A 188 -8.61 -4.66 3.26
N SER A 189 -8.46 -3.47 3.85
CA SER A 189 -8.74 -2.21 3.16
C SER A 189 -7.67 -1.93 2.10
N PRO A 190 -7.95 -1.13 1.05
CA PRO A 190 -6.94 -0.72 0.06
C PRO A 190 -5.72 -0.10 0.74
N GLY A 191 -4.53 -0.58 0.40
CA GLY A 191 -3.26 -0.12 0.97
C GLY A 191 -2.87 -0.79 2.29
N GLU A 192 -3.66 -1.74 2.81
CA GLU A 192 -3.43 -2.35 4.11
C GLU A 192 -3.10 -3.85 4.02
N VAL A 193 -2.41 -4.33 5.07
CA VAL A 193 -2.16 -5.76 5.33
C VAL A 193 -2.57 -6.06 6.76
N TYR A 194 -3.36 -7.10 6.97
CA TYR A 194 -3.72 -7.57 8.30
C TYR A 194 -3.08 -8.93 8.55
N LEU A 195 -2.43 -9.08 9.71
CA LEU A 195 -1.63 -10.26 10.06
C LEU A 195 -2.10 -10.84 11.39
N ALA A 196 -2.48 -12.12 11.40
CA ALA A 196 -2.65 -12.85 12.65
C ALA A 196 -1.28 -13.08 13.30
N SER A 197 -1.16 -12.89 14.62
CA SER A 197 0.12 -13.05 15.32
C SER A 197 0.66 -14.48 15.27
N GLY A 198 -0.19 -15.46 14.98
CA GLY A 198 0.11 -16.89 15.12
C GLY A 198 -0.21 -17.44 16.52
N SER A 199 -0.62 -16.57 17.45
CA SER A 199 -1.09 -16.97 18.78
C SER A 199 -2.50 -17.56 18.72
N PHE A 200 -2.87 -18.32 19.74
CA PHE A 200 -4.25 -18.81 19.90
C PHE A 200 -4.99 -18.04 20.98
N PHE A 201 -6.32 -18.12 20.97
CA PHE A 201 -7.16 -17.69 22.09
C PHE A 201 -8.07 -18.84 22.53
N SER A 202 -8.37 -18.89 23.83
CA SER A 202 -9.19 -19.94 24.41
C SER A 202 -10.48 -19.44 25.03
N LEU A 203 -11.47 -20.32 25.01
CA LEU A 203 -12.78 -20.14 25.60
C LEU A 203 -13.09 -21.32 26.51
N SER A 204 -13.71 -21.06 27.65
CA SER A 204 -14.12 -22.06 28.65
C SER A 204 -15.37 -22.86 28.24
N ASP A 205 -15.63 -22.97 26.94
CA ASP A 205 -16.73 -23.72 26.34
C ASP A 205 -16.31 -24.20 24.94
N TYR A 206 -17.08 -25.11 24.34
CA TYR A 206 -16.86 -25.63 22.99
C TYR A 206 -17.41 -24.71 21.89
N THR A 207 -18.29 -23.77 22.26
CA THR A 207 -18.89 -22.84 21.31
C THR A 207 -18.31 -21.45 21.49
N ARG A 208 -18.04 -20.78 20.36
CA ARG A 208 -17.59 -19.40 20.37
C ARG A 208 -18.78 -18.46 20.55
N PRO A 209 -18.75 -17.50 21.49
CA PRO A 209 -19.74 -16.45 21.56
C PRO A 209 -19.72 -15.59 20.29
N ALA A 210 -20.90 -15.23 19.79
CA ALA A 210 -21.05 -14.45 18.56
C ALA A 210 -20.30 -13.11 18.59
N SER A 211 -20.12 -12.52 19.79
CA SER A 211 -19.53 -11.20 20.01
C SER A 211 -18.13 -11.24 20.64
N PHE A 212 -17.36 -12.31 20.47
CA PHE A 212 -15.98 -12.37 20.99
C PHE A 212 -14.99 -11.86 19.93
N PRO A 213 -14.50 -10.59 20.00
CA PRO A 213 -13.55 -10.07 19.03
C PRO A 213 -12.16 -10.68 19.28
N VAL A 214 -11.49 -11.03 18.19
CA VAL A 214 -10.07 -11.38 18.19
C VAL A 214 -9.33 -10.35 17.36
N TYR A 215 -8.05 -10.13 17.60
CA TYR A 215 -7.34 -9.02 16.97
C TYR A 215 -6.20 -9.50 16.09
N CYS A 216 -6.01 -8.81 14.96
CA CYS A 216 -4.89 -8.99 14.04
C CYS A 216 -4.06 -7.71 13.99
N LEU A 217 -2.76 -7.81 13.76
CA LEU A 217 -1.87 -6.66 13.55
C LEU A 217 -2.28 -5.94 12.26
N ARG A 218 -2.31 -4.60 12.29
CA ARG A 218 -2.74 -3.75 11.18
C ARG A 218 -1.55 -3.02 10.55
N LEU A 219 -1.06 -3.54 9.44
CA LEU A 219 0.09 -3.01 8.68
C LEU A 219 -0.38 -2.16 7.49
N GLN A 220 0.52 -1.30 7.01
CA GLN A 220 0.35 -0.53 5.77
C GLN A 220 1.28 -1.08 4.69
N ILE A 221 0.83 -1.07 3.44
CA ILE A 221 1.68 -1.28 2.27
C ILE A 221 2.38 0.05 2.01
N GLY A 222 3.69 0.09 2.28
CA GLY A 222 4.49 1.29 2.04
C GLY A 222 4.51 1.62 0.54
N LEU A 223 3.98 2.77 0.16
CA LEU A 223 3.97 3.25 -1.21
C LEU A 223 4.99 4.38 -1.37
N GLN A 224 6.02 4.14 -2.18
CA GLN A 224 6.98 5.15 -2.57
C GLN A 224 6.63 5.71 -3.95
N LEU A 225 6.45 7.02 -4.02
CA LEU A 225 6.22 7.76 -5.25
C LEU A 225 7.54 8.35 -5.77
N TYR A 226 7.81 8.16 -7.05
CA TYR A 226 8.94 8.75 -7.78
C TYR A 226 8.44 9.76 -8.80
N THR A 227 9.37 10.32 -9.59
CA THR A 227 9.05 11.29 -10.64
C THR A 227 8.12 10.66 -11.68
N ARG A 228 6.92 11.25 -11.83
CA ARG A 228 5.98 10.83 -12.88
C ARG A 228 6.43 11.33 -14.26
N PRO A 229 6.18 10.56 -15.33
CA PRO A 229 6.43 11.03 -16.68
C PRO A 229 5.61 12.30 -16.95
N SER A 230 6.24 13.30 -17.55
CA SER A 230 5.53 14.51 -17.99
C SER A 230 4.66 14.20 -19.20
N PRO A 231 3.43 14.74 -19.28
CA PRO A 231 2.59 14.62 -20.47
C PRO A 231 3.32 15.15 -21.72
N PRO A 232 3.36 14.39 -22.84
CA PRO A 232 4.01 14.85 -24.05
C PRO A 232 3.40 16.13 -24.60
N ILE A 233 4.25 17.02 -25.10
CA ILE A 233 3.85 18.26 -25.77
C ILE A 233 4.19 18.13 -27.26
N LEU A 234 3.22 18.45 -28.10
CA LEU A 234 3.37 18.48 -29.54
C LEU A 234 3.97 19.85 -29.94
N CYS A 235 5.28 19.87 -30.22
CA CYS A 235 6.01 21.08 -30.57
C CYS A 235 6.07 21.36 -32.09
N GLY A 236 5.48 20.48 -32.91
CA GLY A 236 5.50 20.57 -34.36
C GLY A 236 4.34 19.80 -34.98
N GLU A 237 4.37 19.62 -36.30
CA GLU A 237 3.27 18.97 -37.02
C GLU A 237 3.15 17.48 -36.71
N THR A 238 4.26 16.85 -36.32
CA THR A 238 4.38 15.44 -35.96
C THR A 238 4.94 15.28 -34.54
N PRO A 239 4.51 14.24 -33.81
CA PRO A 239 5.03 13.98 -32.47
C PRO A 239 6.47 13.48 -32.51
N THR A 240 7.29 13.94 -31.58
CA THR A 240 8.65 13.41 -31.36
C THR A 240 8.59 12.16 -30.48
N PRO A 241 9.37 11.10 -30.77
CA PRO A 241 9.50 9.98 -29.86
C PRO A 241 9.99 10.45 -28.49
N VAL A 242 9.33 9.98 -27.43
CA VAL A 242 9.76 10.24 -26.05
C VAL A 242 10.62 9.07 -25.60
N ASP A 243 11.84 9.34 -25.16
CA ASP A 243 12.72 8.31 -24.60
C ASP A 243 12.09 7.72 -23.34
N ALA A 244 12.11 6.39 -23.24
CA ALA A 244 11.64 5.71 -22.04
C ALA A 244 12.67 5.90 -20.91
N VAL A 245 12.29 6.61 -19.86
CA VAL A 245 13.04 6.60 -18.59
C VAL A 245 12.93 5.21 -17.99
N ASP A 246 14.00 4.65 -17.43
CA ASP A 246 14.00 3.29 -16.89
C ASP A 246 13.49 3.14 -15.46
N ASP A 247 13.42 4.24 -14.72
CA ASP A 247 13.03 4.25 -13.32
C ASP A 247 11.53 3.96 -13.10
N PRO A 248 11.17 3.27 -12.00
CA PRO A 248 9.78 3.08 -11.63
C PRO A 248 9.13 4.41 -11.23
N THR A 249 7.83 4.52 -11.47
CA THR A 249 6.99 5.65 -11.04
C THR A 249 6.46 5.45 -9.63
N TYR A 250 6.14 4.20 -9.28
CA TYR A 250 5.73 3.80 -7.94
C TYR A 250 6.43 2.50 -7.54
N SER A 251 6.74 2.37 -6.25
CA SER A 251 7.14 1.09 -5.66
C SER A 251 6.31 0.82 -4.41
N ALA A 252 5.60 -0.31 -4.39
CA ALA A 252 4.91 -0.81 -3.22
C ALA A 252 5.77 -1.85 -2.50
N VAL A 253 6.00 -1.65 -1.20
CA VAL A 253 6.77 -2.58 -0.36
C VAL A 253 5.83 -3.62 0.23
N LEU A 254 6.01 -4.87 -0.18
CA LEU A 254 5.22 -6.01 0.26
C LEU A 254 6.02 -6.85 1.27
N PRO A 255 5.47 -7.13 2.48
CA PRO A 255 6.10 -8.04 3.42
C PRO A 255 6.25 -9.44 2.84
N TRP A 256 7.35 -10.13 3.12
CA TRP A 256 7.65 -11.47 2.58
C TRP A 256 6.50 -12.47 2.68
N PHE A 257 5.75 -12.45 3.79
CA PHE A 257 4.67 -13.41 4.03
C PHE A 257 3.44 -13.16 3.15
N THR A 258 3.35 -11.99 2.50
CA THR A 258 2.26 -11.66 1.57
C THR A 258 2.51 -12.13 0.15
N VAL A 259 3.71 -12.61 -0.14
CA VAL A 259 4.17 -13.05 -1.45
C VAL A 259 4.51 -14.53 -1.41
N LYS A 260 4.14 -15.26 -2.47
CA LYS A 260 4.66 -16.59 -2.74
C LYS A 260 5.83 -16.48 -3.71
N ASP A 261 7.02 -16.89 -3.28
CA ASP A 261 8.17 -16.97 -4.16
C ASP A 261 8.50 -18.43 -4.49
N PRO A 262 8.41 -18.87 -5.77
CA PRO A 262 8.73 -20.24 -6.13
C PRO A 262 10.20 -20.61 -5.93
N ARG A 263 11.10 -19.63 -5.77
CA ARG A 263 12.54 -19.86 -5.57
C ARG A 263 12.89 -20.16 -4.11
N TYR A 264 12.06 -19.74 -3.16
CA TYR A 264 12.40 -19.76 -1.74
C TYR A 264 11.37 -20.51 -0.90
N THR A 265 11.85 -21.27 0.07
CA THR A 265 11.04 -21.70 1.21
C THR A 265 10.65 -20.51 2.08
N VAL A 266 9.69 -20.69 2.99
CA VAL A 266 9.24 -19.65 3.93
C VAL A 266 10.39 -19.07 4.76
N ALA A 267 11.28 -19.93 5.26
CA ALA A 267 12.44 -19.51 6.06
C ALA A 267 13.47 -18.74 5.20
N GLU A 268 13.66 -19.15 3.95
CA GLU A 268 14.54 -18.45 3.00
C GLU A 268 13.96 -17.08 2.60
N GLN A 269 12.65 -16.97 2.35
CA GLN A 269 12.02 -15.66 2.09
C GLN A 269 12.24 -14.70 3.27
N LEU A 270 12.01 -15.14 4.51
CA LEU A 270 12.22 -14.31 5.70
C LEU A 270 13.68 -13.83 5.83
N ARG A 271 14.66 -14.67 5.45
CA ARG A 271 16.09 -14.36 5.60
C ARG A 271 16.64 -13.55 4.43
N ASP A 272 16.35 -13.97 3.22
CA ASP A 272 17.01 -13.52 1.99
C ASP A 272 16.19 -12.46 1.23
N SER A 273 14.87 -12.41 1.44
CA SER A 273 13.99 -11.39 0.84
C SER A 273 12.84 -11.00 1.78
N PRO A 274 13.14 -10.38 2.94
CA PRO A 274 12.15 -10.04 3.97
C PRO A 274 11.09 -9.03 3.49
N SER A 275 11.39 -8.32 2.40
CA SER A 275 10.46 -7.46 1.66
C SER A 275 10.63 -7.68 0.16
N TYR A 276 9.53 -7.51 -0.57
CA TYR A 276 9.49 -7.49 -2.03
C TYR A 276 9.05 -6.11 -2.50
N LEU A 277 9.59 -5.67 -3.64
CA LEU A 277 9.17 -4.44 -4.30
C LEU A 277 8.25 -4.78 -5.48
N LEU A 278 7.01 -4.33 -5.41
CA LEU A 278 6.12 -4.32 -6.55
C LEU A 278 6.25 -2.97 -7.24
N GLU A 279 7.01 -2.94 -8.31
CA GLU A 279 7.31 -1.75 -9.10
C GLU A 279 6.24 -1.54 -10.16
N ARG A 280 5.88 -0.28 -10.37
CA ARG A 280 5.03 0.19 -11.46
C ARG A 280 5.76 1.30 -12.20
N LYS A 281 5.85 1.17 -13.52
CA LYS A 281 6.49 2.13 -14.41
C LYS A 281 5.47 2.68 -15.41
N ASP A 282 5.19 3.97 -15.33
CA ASP A 282 4.23 4.64 -16.21
C ASP A 282 4.92 5.26 -17.41
N ARG A 283 4.26 5.19 -18.58
CA ARG A 283 4.68 5.88 -19.80
C ARG A 283 3.49 6.33 -20.63
N TYR A 284 3.65 7.44 -21.33
CA TYR A 284 2.70 7.86 -22.35
C TYR A 284 2.98 7.12 -23.66
N VAL A 285 1.95 6.45 -24.18
CA VAL A 285 1.99 5.74 -25.46
C VAL A 285 1.15 6.52 -26.46
N LEU A 286 1.75 6.86 -27.60
CA LEU A 286 1.06 7.53 -28.70
C LEU A 286 -0.01 6.59 -29.28
N VAL A 287 -1.27 7.02 -29.19
CA VAL A 287 -2.41 6.31 -29.79
C VAL A 287 -2.59 6.69 -31.25
N GLY A 288 -2.44 7.98 -31.55
CA GLY A 288 -2.61 8.50 -32.89
C GLY A 288 -2.26 9.97 -32.98
N HIS A 289 -1.97 10.42 -34.19
CA HIS A 289 -1.76 11.83 -34.50
C HIS A 289 -2.50 12.19 -35.79
N ALA A 290 -2.86 13.45 -35.94
CA ALA A 290 -3.45 13.98 -37.16
C ALA A 290 -3.08 15.44 -37.35
N ARG A 291 -3.04 15.85 -38.62
CA ARG A 291 -2.98 17.25 -39.04
C ARG A 291 -4.23 17.56 -39.83
N ASN A 292 -4.97 18.59 -39.41
CA ASN A 292 -6.06 19.13 -40.20
C ASN A 292 -5.54 20.29 -41.08
N SER A 293 -5.23 19.99 -42.33
CA SER A 293 -4.87 21.00 -43.34
C SER A 293 -6.09 21.58 -44.08
N GLY A 294 -7.30 21.21 -43.68
CA GLY A 294 -8.55 21.70 -44.27
C GLY A 294 -8.99 23.04 -43.69
N ASN A 295 -10.01 23.64 -44.31
CA ASN A 295 -10.55 24.93 -43.91
C ASN A 295 -11.62 24.88 -42.80
N ASN A 296 -12.07 23.67 -42.43
CA ASN A 296 -13.10 23.42 -41.42
C ASN A 296 -12.60 22.39 -40.40
N SER A 297 -13.20 22.33 -39.22
CA SER A 297 -12.89 21.31 -38.22
C SER A 297 -13.21 19.91 -38.76
N GLN A 298 -12.33 18.94 -38.47
CA GLN A 298 -12.44 17.56 -38.93
C GLN A 298 -12.41 16.58 -37.74
N ILE A 299 -13.06 15.43 -37.90
CA ILE A 299 -13.10 14.38 -36.89
C ILE A 299 -12.08 13.31 -37.24
N PHE A 300 -11.15 13.03 -36.32
CA PHE A 300 -10.21 11.93 -36.40
C PHE A 300 -10.57 10.85 -35.38
N ARG A 301 -10.35 9.59 -35.76
CA ARG A 301 -10.64 8.41 -34.95
C ARG A 301 -9.43 7.49 -34.93
N TRP A 302 -9.08 6.99 -33.74
CA TRP A 302 -8.01 6.02 -33.55
C TRP A 302 -8.47 4.93 -32.60
N THR A 303 -8.06 3.69 -32.88
CA THR A 303 -8.31 2.53 -32.04
C THR A 303 -7.02 2.17 -31.30
N ALA A 304 -7.03 2.30 -29.97
CA ALA A 304 -5.90 1.93 -29.12
C ALA A 304 -6.10 0.51 -28.54
N PRO A 305 -5.25 -0.48 -28.87
CA PRO A 305 -5.28 -1.76 -28.19
C PRO A 305 -4.83 -1.59 -26.73
N ARG A 306 -5.45 -2.33 -25.81
CA ARG A 306 -5.00 -2.40 -24.41
C ARG A 306 -3.77 -3.29 -24.28
N ALA A 307 -2.83 -2.88 -23.45
CA ALA A 307 -1.62 -3.63 -23.16
C ALA A 307 -1.88 -4.86 -22.28
N GLN A 308 -2.91 -4.80 -21.42
CA GLN A 308 -3.23 -5.93 -20.55
C GLN A 308 -3.56 -7.21 -21.31
N ARG A 309 -2.96 -8.30 -20.85
CA ARG A 309 -3.22 -9.67 -21.32
C ARG A 309 -3.69 -10.50 -20.14
N THR A 310 -4.86 -11.12 -20.26
CA THR A 310 -5.44 -11.99 -19.21
C THR A 310 -4.47 -13.10 -18.77
N ALA A 311 -3.70 -13.65 -19.71
CA ALA A 311 -2.72 -14.69 -19.41
C ALA A 311 -1.56 -14.19 -18.52
N GLY A 312 -1.03 -12.99 -18.78
CA GLY A 312 0.10 -12.44 -18.01
C GLY A 312 -0.27 -12.18 -16.56
N LEU A 313 -1.39 -11.47 -16.33
CA LEU A 313 -1.90 -11.22 -14.97
C LEU A 313 -2.22 -12.52 -14.23
N ARG A 314 -2.83 -13.50 -14.91
CA ARG A 314 -3.13 -14.80 -14.31
C ARG A 314 -1.87 -15.55 -13.91
N THR A 315 -0.86 -15.61 -14.77
CA THR A 315 0.44 -16.24 -14.45
C THR A 315 1.11 -15.55 -13.27
N PHE A 316 1.08 -14.21 -13.24
CA PHE A 316 1.59 -13.44 -12.11
C PHE A 316 0.89 -13.83 -10.81
N THR A 317 -0.44 -13.73 -10.74
CA THR A 317 -1.22 -14.04 -9.54
C THR A 317 -1.06 -15.50 -9.12
N GLN A 318 -1.03 -16.46 -10.04
CA GLN A 318 -0.83 -17.88 -9.70
C GLN A 318 0.57 -18.16 -9.13
N THR A 319 1.58 -17.42 -9.59
CA THR A 319 2.97 -17.58 -9.15
C THR A 319 3.19 -16.91 -7.79
N THR A 320 2.72 -15.67 -7.64
CA THR A 320 3.04 -14.79 -6.50
C THR A 320 1.97 -14.72 -5.42
N SER A 321 0.76 -15.20 -5.72
CA SER A 321 -0.48 -15.01 -4.93
C SER A 321 -0.96 -13.56 -4.80
N VAL A 322 -0.25 -12.59 -5.36
CA VAL A 322 -0.62 -11.17 -5.29
C VAL A 322 -1.75 -10.90 -6.30
N GLU A 323 -2.81 -10.24 -5.82
CA GLU A 323 -3.99 -9.89 -6.62
C GLU A 323 -4.08 -8.38 -6.87
N PHE A 324 -4.54 -8.03 -8.07
CA PHE A 324 -4.83 -6.66 -8.49
C PHE A 324 -6.33 -6.44 -8.52
N GLY A 325 -6.79 -5.28 -8.02
CA GLY A 325 -8.22 -4.94 -7.95
C GLY A 325 -9.04 -5.70 -6.90
N ALA A 326 -8.45 -6.70 -6.24
CA ALA A 326 -9.07 -7.51 -5.19
C ALA A 326 -8.13 -7.66 -3.98
N GLN A 327 -8.68 -8.15 -2.87
CA GLN A 327 -7.87 -8.60 -1.75
C GLN A 327 -7.30 -9.98 -2.05
N TRP A 328 -6.09 -10.27 -1.57
CA TRP A 328 -5.58 -11.63 -1.46
C TRP A 328 -5.32 -11.98 0.00
N LYS A 329 -5.23 -13.27 0.28
CA LYS A 329 -5.08 -13.78 1.63
C LYS A 329 -4.35 -15.11 1.60
N THR A 330 -3.91 -15.56 2.76
CA THR A 330 -3.27 -16.85 2.84
C THR A 330 -4.18 -18.00 2.40
N GLY A 331 -3.62 -18.96 1.66
CA GLY A 331 -4.26 -20.25 1.40
C GLY A 331 -4.47 -21.08 2.67
N GLN A 332 -5.32 -22.11 2.60
CA GLN A 332 -5.55 -23.02 3.72
C GLN A 332 -4.24 -23.68 4.18
N HIS A 333 -4.09 -23.90 5.51
CA HIS A 333 -2.97 -24.60 6.16
C HIS A 333 -1.58 -23.91 6.16
N SER A 334 -1.50 -22.61 5.91
CA SER A 334 -0.24 -21.87 6.03
C SER A 334 0.13 -21.52 7.49
N ALA A 335 1.43 -21.33 7.74
CA ALA A 335 1.98 -21.00 9.04
C ALA A 335 1.60 -19.59 9.55
N LEU A 336 1.33 -18.63 8.65
CA LEU A 336 0.91 -17.26 8.99
C LEU A 336 -0.34 -16.88 8.21
N MET A 337 -1.41 -16.52 8.93
CA MET A 337 -2.64 -16.04 8.31
C MET A 337 -2.56 -14.52 8.11
N PHE A 338 -2.76 -14.07 6.87
CA PHE A 338 -2.81 -12.67 6.49
C PHE A 338 -3.92 -12.42 5.48
N SER A 339 -4.26 -11.15 5.33
CA SER A 339 -5.03 -10.60 4.21
C SER A 339 -4.40 -9.29 3.77
N ALA A 340 -4.37 -9.00 2.49
CA ALA A 340 -3.74 -7.81 1.94
C ALA A 340 -4.55 -7.29 0.74
N ARG A 341 -4.47 -5.97 0.51
CA ARG A 341 -5.09 -5.34 -0.66
C ARG A 341 -4.26 -4.16 -1.12
N LEU A 342 -3.91 -4.12 -2.40
CA LEU A 342 -3.18 -2.99 -2.98
C LEU A 342 -4.07 -1.74 -3.00
N GLY A 343 -3.44 -0.57 -2.85
CA GLY A 343 -4.12 0.72 -2.92
C GLY A 343 -4.62 1.04 -4.34
N HIS A 344 -5.67 1.87 -4.42
CA HIS A 344 -6.24 2.31 -5.70
C HIS A 344 -5.25 3.13 -6.51
N ASP A 345 -4.51 4.04 -5.86
CA ASP A 345 -3.49 4.87 -6.50
C ASP A 345 -2.41 4.03 -7.20
N PHE A 346 -2.04 2.91 -6.60
CA PHE A 346 -1.05 2.00 -7.18
C PHE A 346 -1.63 1.18 -8.34
N THR A 347 -2.86 0.67 -8.18
CA THR A 347 -3.51 -0.24 -9.14
C THR A 347 -4.29 0.46 -10.26
N GLN A 348 -4.46 1.78 -10.22
CA GLN A 348 -5.23 2.55 -11.21
C GLN A 348 -6.64 1.99 -11.47
N CYS A 349 -7.27 1.45 -10.43
CA CYS A 349 -8.57 0.82 -10.54
C CYS A 349 -9.40 1.11 -9.29
N GLU A 350 -10.50 1.84 -9.48
CA GLU A 350 -11.50 2.09 -8.45
C GLU A 350 -12.51 0.94 -8.44
N VAL A 351 -12.30 -0.01 -7.54
CA VAL A 351 -13.34 -0.90 -6.99
C VAL A 351 -13.90 -2.01 -7.92
N HIS A 352 -13.73 -1.97 -9.24
CA HIS A 352 -14.17 -3.05 -10.14
C HIS A 352 -13.01 -3.86 -10.72
N ALA A 353 -12.73 -5.03 -10.11
CA ALA A 353 -11.72 -5.99 -10.57
C ALA A 353 -11.85 -6.40 -12.07
N ASN A 354 -12.98 -6.13 -12.71
CA ASN A 354 -13.22 -6.44 -14.12
C ASN A 354 -12.39 -5.58 -15.09
N ASP A 355 -11.99 -4.36 -14.72
CA ASP A 355 -11.26 -3.47 -15.64
C ASP A 355 -9.86 -4.01 -15.99
N TRP A 356 -9.23 -4.68 -15.03
CA TRP A 356 -7.96 -5.38 -15.20
C TRP A 356 -8.03 -6.54 -16.19
N LEU A 357 -9.22 -7.12 -16.37
CA LEU A 357 -9.47 -8.21 -17.30
C LEU A 357 -10.05 -7.73 -18.64
N ASN A 358 -10.39 -6.45 -18.75
CA ASN A 358 -10.94 -5.88 -19.97
C ASN A 358 -9.84 -5.69 -21.02
N THR A 359 -9.96 -6.39 -22.13
CA THR A 359 -9.02 -6.34 -23.27
C THR A 359 -9.60 -5.60 -24.48
N ALA A 360 -10.81 -5.05 -24.37
CA ALA A 360 -11.45 -4.30 -25.45
C ALA A 360 -10.62 -3.05 -25.79
N ALA A 361 -10.45 -2.79 -27.09
CA ALA A 361 -9.75 -1.61 -27.56
C ALA A 361 -10.48 -0.33 -27.14
N ILE A 362 -9.71 0.73 -26.95
CA ILE A 362 -10.21 2.06 -26.60
C ILE A 362 -10.32 2.87 -27.89
N GLU A 363 -11.52 3.36 -28.18
CA GLU A 363 -11.76 4.28 -29.29
C GLU A 363 -11.50 5.72 -28.84
N VAL A 364 -10.55 6.38 -29.49
CA VAL A 364 -10.22 7.79 -29.26
C VAL A 364 -10.73 8.61 -30.42
N VAL A 365 -11.57 9.61 -30.13
CA VAL A 365 -12.15 10.51 -31.11
C VAL A 365 -11.76 11.93 -30.78
N ALA A 366 -11.21 12.67 -31.75
CA ALA A 366 -10.85 14.06 -31.60
C ALA A 366 -11.46 14.91 -32.71
N VAL A 367 -12.05 16.05 -32.33
CA VAL A 367 -12.45 17.11 -33.27
C VAL A 367 -11.31 18.11 -33.33
N VAL A 368 -10.74 18.31 -34.51
CA VAL A 368 -9.53 19.09 -34.73
C VAL A 368 -9.86 20.29 -35.61
N ASP A 369 -9.62 21.49 -35.12
CA ASP A 369 -9.84 22.72 -35.89
C ASP A 369 -8.92 22.83 -37.10
N LYS A 370 -9.31 23.70 -38.04
CA LYS A 370 -8.51 24.02 -39.22
C LYS A 370 -7.08 24.42 -38.86
N ASN A 371 -6.12 24.01 -39.67
CA ASN A 371 -4.69 24.32 -39.55
C ASN A 371 -4.05 23.92 -38.21
N ARG A 372 -4.56 22.88 -37.54
CA ARG A 372 -3.98 22.33 -36.31
C ARG A 372 -3.50 20.90 -36.48
N SER A 373 -2.45 20.57 -35.74
CA SER A 373 -2.03 19.19 -35.49
C SER A 373 -2.40 18.78 -34.07
N VAL A 374 -2.75 17.51 -33.88
CA VAL A 374 -3.00 16.91 -32.58
C VAL A 374 -2.28 15.56 -32.45
N ALA A 375 -1.92 15.22 -31.22
CA ALA A 375 -1.43 13.91 -30.85
C ALA A 375 -2.16 13.46 -29.58
N ALA A 376 -2.71 12.24 -29.62
CA ALA A 376 -3.43 11.62 -28.52
C ALA A 376 -2.58 10.52 -27.88
N TYR A 377 -2.53 10.51 -26.56
CA TYR A 377 -1.74 9.58 -25.76
C TYR A 377 -2.59 8.93 -24.67
N LEU A 378 -2.25 7.70 -24.32
CA LEU A 378 -2.75 7.02 -23.13
C LEU A 378 -1.57 6.60 -22.26
N VAL A 379 -1.78 6.55 -20.95
CA VAL A 379 -0.81 6.00 -20.00
C VAL A 379 -0.88 4.48 -20.04
N GLN A 380 0.28 3.87 -20.25
CA GLN A 380 0.50 2.45 -20.06
C GLN A 380 1.47 2.25 -18.89
N SER A 381 1.17 1.27 -18.06
CA SER A 381 1.95 0.94 -16.87
C SER A 381 2.46 -0.48 -16.92
N ASP A 382 3.75 -0.66 -16.69
CA ASP A 382 4.41 -1.96 -16.61
C ASP A 382 4.68 -2.32 -15.14
N TYR A 383 4.31 -3.52 -14.72
CA TYR A 383 4.40 -4.00 -13.34
C TYR A 383 5.40 -5.13 -13.22
N ARG A 384 6.24 -5.08 -12.18
CA ARG A 384 7.27 -6.09 -11.89
C ARG A 384 7.40 -6.32 -10.40
N LEU A 385 7.50 -7.59 -9.99
CA LEU A 385 7.79 -7.95 -8.62
C LEU A 385 9.27 -8.33 -8.47
N VAL A 386 9.95 -7.68 -7.53
CA VAL A 386 11.40 -7.74 -7.35
C VAL A 386 11.74 -8.18 -5.93
N ARG A 387 12.71 -9.08 -5.79
CA ARG A 387 13.27 -9.54 -4.51
C ARG A 387 14.19 -8.48 -3.90
N ALA A 388 14.59 -8.69 -2.64
CA ALA A 388 15.58 -7.82 -1.99
C ALA A 388 16.95 -7.79 -2.71
N ASP A 389 17.31 -8.85 -3.44
CA ASP A 389 18.55 -8.91 -4.25
C ASP A 389 18.45 -8.21 -5.62
N GLY A 390 17.30 -7.60 -5.94
CA GLY A 390 17.04 -6.94 -7.23
C GLY A 390 16.61 -7.88 -8.36
N THR A 391 16.56 -9.20 -8.13
CA THR A 391 16.09 -10.16 -9.14
C THR A 391 14.57 -10.19 -9.24
N SER A 392 14.05 -10.39 -10.45
CA SER A 392 12.60 -10.45 -10.68
C SER A 392 12.02 -11.81 -10.26
N VAL A 393 10.83 -11.80 -9.66
CA VAL A 393 10.08 -13.01 -9.32
C VAL A 393 9.36 -13.59 -10.54
N THR A 394 8.91 -12.71 -11.44
CA THR A 394 8.15 -13.02 -12.67
C THR A 394 8.50 -12.04 -13.78
N ASP A 395 8.18 -12.36 -15.04
CA ASP A 395 8.41 -11.50 -16.22
C ASP A 395 7.58 -10.19 -16.26
N GLY A 396 6.64 -10.00 -15.32
CA GLY A 396 5.80 -8.81 -15.22
C GLY A 396 4.61 -8.82 -16.19
N PHE A 397 3.84 -7.74 -16.18
CA PHE A 397 2.69 -7.53 -17.08
C PHE A 397 2.35 -6.04 -17.18
N SER A 398 1.54 -5.68 -18.17
CA SER A 398 1.22 -4.28 -18.47
C SER A 398 -0.29 -3.99 -18.31
N TYR A 399 -0.62 -2.72 -18.12
CA TYR A 399 -1.99 -2.21 -18.06
C TYR A 399 -2.09 -0.88 -18.80
N THR A 400 -3.20 -0.65 -19.50
CA THR A 400 -3.51 0.64 -20.12
C THR A 400 -4.65 1.30 -19.34
N ASP A 401 -4.40 2.50 -18.82
CA ASP A 401 -5.44 3.30 -18.16
C ASP A 401 -6.33 3.96 -19.21
N GLY A 402 -7.58 3.51 -19.28
CA GLY A 402 -8.57 4.06 -20.22
C GLY A 402 -9.01 5.49 -19.90
N ASN A 403 -8.79 5.95 -18.67
CA ASN A 403 -9.20 7.27 -18.21
C ASN A 403 -8.05 8.31 -18.30
N SER A 404 -6.89 7.90 -18.82
CA SER A 404 -5.66 8.71 -18.86
C SER A 404 -5.46 9.50 -20.16
N LEU A 405 -6.51 9.67 -20.98
CA LEU A 405 -6.41 10.32 -22.29
C LEU A 405 -5.79 11.72 -22.16
N HIS A 406 -4.65 11.90 -22.81
CA HIS A 406 -3.98 13.19 -22.94
C HIS A 406 -3.93 13.58 -24.41
N ILE A 407 -4.37 14.80 -24.72
CA ILE A 407 -4.30 15.36 -26.07
C ILE A 407 -3.38 16.58 -26.04
N SER A 408 -2.37 16.55 -26.91
CA SER A 408 -1.53 17.71 -27.18
C SER A 408 -1.82 18.27 -28.57
N GLN A 409 -1.70 19.59 -28.72
CA GLN A 409 -2.02 20.30 -29.96
C GLN A 409 -0.91 21.26 -30.35
N TYR A 410 -0.75 21.44 -31.66
CA TYR A 410 0.18 22.38 -32.26
C TYR A 410 -0.55 23.20 -33.33
N ALA A 411 -0.31 24.51 -33.32
CA ALA A 411 -0.69 25.42 -34.39
C ALA A 411 0.58 26.15 -34.82
N ALA A 412 0.87 26.17 -36.13
CA ALA A 412 1.95 26.99 -36.63
C ALA A 412 1.62 28.46 -36.39
N THR A 413 2.55 29.20 -35.80
CA THR A 413 2.44 30.66 -35.67
C THR A 413 2.34 31.25 -37.07
N GLU A 414 1.24 31.97 -37.38
CA GLU A 414 1.21 32.77 -38.61
C GLU A 414 2.37 33.77 -38.55
N PRO A 415 3.16 33.93 -39.63
CA PRO A 415 4.17 34.98 -39.66
C PRO A 415 3.45 36.32 -39.46
N GLU A 416 3.91 37.12 -38.49
CA GLU A 416 3.46 38.51 -38.38
C GLU A 416 3.63 39.17 -39.75
N ILE A 417 2.51 39.48 -40.40
CA ILE A 417 2.51 40.39 -41.53
C ILE A 417 2.90 41.73 -40.93
N ILE A 418 4.18 42.08 -41.02
CA ILE A 418 4.62 43.45 -40.86
C ILE A 418 3.94 44.22 -41.99
N VAL A 419 2.78 44.79 -41.71
CA VAL A 419 2.16 45.79 -42.57
C VAL A 419 3.12 46.97 -42.53
N ALA A 420 3.92 47.11 -43.58
CA ALA A 420 4.68 48.33 -43.80
C ALA A 420 3.67 49.49 -43.82
N PRO A 421 3.93 50.60 -43.11
CA PRO A 421 3.03 51.74 -43.13
C PRO A 421 2.92 52.24 -44.57
N ASP A 422 1.68 52.37 -45.05
CA ASP A 422 1.39 53.00 -46.33
C ASP A 422 2.04 54.38 -46.35
N THR A 423 2.75 54.66 -47.44
CA THR A 423 3.41 55.95 -47.64
C THR A 423 2.31 56.96 -47.93
N GLU A 424 2.04 57.86 -46.99
CA GLU A 424 1.12 58.99 -47.21
C GLU A 424 1.58 59.80 -48.43
N ALA A 425 0.63 60.03 -49.33
CA ALA A 425 0.81 60.86 -50.50
C ALA A 425 1.05 62.32 -50.06
N VAL A 426 2.09 62.92 -50.64
CA VAL A 426 2.42 64.35 -50.48
C VAL A 426 1.34 65.18 -51.17
N GLU A 427 0.60 65.99 -50.41
CA GLU A 427 -0.23 67.08 -50.92
C GLU A 427 0.65 68.26 -51.34
N ASP A 428 0.56 68.60 -52.63
CA ASP A 428 1.19 69.77 -53.24
C ASP A 428 0.37 71.04 -52.90
N GLN A 429 1.00 72.00 -52.22
CA GLN A 429 0.40 73.31 -51.91
C GLN A 429 0.39 74.23 -53.14
N ALA A 430 -0.78 74.75 -53.50
CA ALA A 430 -0.92 75.84 -54.46
C ALA A 430 -1.70 77.03 -53.86
N VAL A 431 -0.92 78.09 -53.54
CA VAL A 431 -1.16 79.54 -53.73
C VAL A 431 -2.59 80.11 -53.55
N GLN A 432 -2.75 80.98 -52.56
CA GLN A 432 -3.79 82.02 -52.48
C GLN A 432 -3.32 83.36 -53.10
N PRO A 433 -4.26 84.26 -53.47
CA PRO A 433 -4.07 85.68 -53.20
C PRO A 433 -5.24 86.36 -52.46
N SER A 434 -4.81 87.17 -51.49
CA SER A 434 -5.34 88.39 -50.82
C SER A 434 -6.79 88.88 -51.01
N LEU A 435 -7.36 89.41 -49.91
CA LEU A 435 -7.86 90.80 -49.78
C LEU A 435 -8.12 91.18 -48.29
N SER A 436 -7.41 92.22 -47.82
CA SER A 436 -7.75 93.35 -46.90
C SER A 436 -8.88 93.22 -45.85
N GLU A 437 -8.91 93.85 -44.67
CA GLU A 437 -8.02 94.68 -43.82
C GLU A 437 -8.82 94.92 -42.50
N ASN A 438 -8.12 95.30 -41.43
CA ASN A 438 -8.60 95.99 -40.21
C ASN A 438 -9.42 95.19 -39.18
N GLU A 439 -9.24 95.31 -37.86
CA GLU A 439 -8.37 96.14 -37.00
C GLU A 439 -8.43 95.56 -35.57
N ILE A 440 -7.27 95.53 -34.90
CA ILE A 440 -7.03 95.94 -33.49
C ILE A 440 -8.04 95.50 -32.40
N SER A 441 -7.64 94.60 -31.49
CA SER A 441 -7.05 94.97 -30.18
C SER A 441 -7.06 93.81 -29.17
N ALA A 442 -5.88 93.53 -28.62
CA ALA A 442 -5.63 92.73 -27.40
C ALA A 442 -6.12 93.50 -26.14
N PRO A 443 -6.15 92.95 -24.89
CA PRO A 443 -5.31 91.84 -24.40
C PRO A 443 -5.90 90.80 -23.40
N LEU A 444 -5.13 89.71 -23.29
CA LEU A 444 -4.79 88.80 -22.15
C LEU A 444 -4.80 89.44 -20.72
N PRO A 445 -4.60 88.71 -19.59
CA PRO A 445 -4.43 87.25 -19.37
C PRO A 445 -5.07 86.64 -18.07
N GLU A 446 -5.01 85.29 -17.97
CA GLU A 446 -4.74 84.44 -16.78
C GLU A 446 -5.73 84.38 -15.56
N PRO A 447 -5.58 83.42 -14.62
CA PRO A 447 -5.41 81.96 -14.76
C PRO A 447 -6.31 81.15 -13.78
N ASP A 448 -6.23 79.82 -13.90
CA ASP A 448 -6.81 78.77 -13.02
C ASP A 448 -6.49 78.96 -11.51
N PRO A 449 -7.28 78.40 -10.58
CA PRO A 449 -6.87 77.10 -10.04
C PRO A 449 -7.99 76.14 -9.59
N SER A 450 -7.59 74.87 -9.53
CA SER A 450 -8.24 73.72 -8.91
C SER A 450 -8.34 73.79 -7.38
N ALA A 451 -9.29 73.06 -6.78
CA ALA A 451 -9.05 71.98 -5.80
C ALA A 451 -10.30 71.56 -4.99
N ALA A 452 -10.30 70.26 -4.61
CA ALA A 452 -10.91 69.63 -3.41
C ALA A 452 -12.45 69.45 -3.39
N THR A 453 -13.10 68.40 -2.84
CA THR A 453 -12.79 67.29 -1.88
C THR A 453 -14.02 66.35 -1.95
N ASP A 454 -13.89 65.02 -2.10
CA ASP A 454 -13.80 63.94 -1.10
C ASP A 454 -15.01 63.73 -0.13
N SER A 455 -15.37 62.44 -0.01
CA SER A 455 -15.82 61.69 1.18
C SER A 455 -17.26 61.14 1.29
N ALA A 456 -17.27 59.84 1.59
CA ALA A 456 -18.35 58.89 1.83
C ALA A 456 -18.83 58.90 3.29
N PRO A 457 -19.60 57.86 3.68
CA PRO A 457 -19.35 57.13 4.92
C PRO A 457 -19.06 55.64 4.72
#